data_AF-A0A0N8RZ44-F1
#
_entry.id   AF-A0A0N8RZ44-F1
#
_cell.length_a   1.000
_cell.length_b   1.000
_cell.length_c   1.000
_cell.angle_alpha   90.00
_cell.angle_beta   90.00
_cell.angle_gamma   90.00
#
_symmetry.space_group_name_H-M   'P 1'
#
loop_
_entity.id
_entity.type
_entity.pdbx_description
1 polymer ?
#
loop_
_entity_poly.entity_id
_entity_poly.type
_entity_poly.pdbx_seq_one_letter_code
_entity_poly.pdbx_strand_id
1 'polypeptide(L)'
;MVNLAQQQVEPDRVNEQLELIPRKATGYKPGKRGDIQIQGVGNLMTQMAGCCQPLPGDAIVGYITQGRGVSIHRQDCASVLQLGGREPERIIQVSWGPVPVLTYPVDIIIRAYDRSGLLRDVTQVLLNERINVLAVNTRSNKEDNTALMSLTIEIPGLDALGRLLGRISQLPNIIETRRNRTP
;
A
#
# COMPACT_ATOMS: atom_id res chain seq x y z
N MET A 1 27.19 -2.59 -61.85
CA MET A 1 27.39 -2.29 -60.42
C MET A 1 26.14 -1.59 -59.90
N VAL A 2 25.71 -1.94 -58.68
CA VAL A 2 24.68 -1.25 -57.84
C VAL A 2 23.25 -1.40 -58.39
N ASN A 3 22.35 -2.23 -57.88
CA ASN A 3 21.78 -2.26 -56.52
C ASN A 3 21.01 -3.58 -56.31
N LEU A 4 21.32 -4.34 -55.26
CA LEU A 4 20.56 -5.55 -54.88
C LEU A 4 20.37 -5.66 -53.35
N ALA A 5 20.43 -4.55 -52.62
CA ALA A 5 20.45 -4.56 -51.16
C ALA A 5 19.50 -3.52 -50.53
N GLN A 6 18.20 -3.59 -50.81
CA GLN A 6 17.18 -2.81 -50.07
C GLN A 6 15.88 -3.57 -49.76
N GLN A 7 15.96 -4.88 -49.54
CA GLN A 7 14.85 -5.63 -48.93
C GLN A 7 15.40 -6.56 -47.85
N GLN A 8 15.70 -6.01 -46.68
CA GLN A 8 15.83 -6.81 -45.47
C GLN A 8 15.13 -6.11 -44.29
N VAL A 9 13.92 -6.63 -44.03
CA VAL A 9 13.33 -6.89 -42.72
C VAL A 9 13.15 -5.65 -41.82
N GLU A 10 12.07 -4.92 -42.04
CA GLU A 10 11.38 -4.32 -40.89
C GLU A 10 10.94 -5.47 -39.98
N PRO A 11 11.30 -5.50 -38.69
CA PRO A 11 10.74 -6.50 -37.80
C PRO A 11 9.23 -6.27 -37.79
N ASP A 12 8.46 -7.32 -38.08
CA ASP A 12 7.02 -7.34 -37.89
C ASP A 12 6.75 -6.76 -36.50
N ARG A 13 6.25 -5.53 -36.47
CA ARG A 13 5.69 -4.95 -35.26
C ARG A 13 4.43 -5.75 -35.03
N VAL A 14 4.58 -6.87 -34.32
CA VAL A 14 3.47 -7.61 -33.78
C VAL A 14 2.71 -6.59 -32.96
N ASN A 15 1.61 -6.14 -33.56
CA ASN A 15 0.62 -5.30 -32.92
C ASN A 15 -0.09 -6.22 -31.92
N GLU A 16 0.63 -6.60 -30.86
CA GLU A 16 0.01 -7.05 -29.62
C GLU A 16 -0.71 -5.81 -29.10
N GLN A 17 -1.89 -5.57 -29.67
CA GLN A 17 -2.93 -4.83 -29.00
C GLN A 17 -3.12 -5.56 -27.68
N LEU A 18 -2.44 -5.06 -26.65
CA LEU A 18 -2.71 -5.41 -25.27
C LEU A 18 -4.20 -5.19 -25.11
N GLU A 19 -4.99 -6.24 -25.23
CA GLU A 19 -6.41 -6.17 -24.92
C GLU A 19 -6.45 -5.65 -23.49
N LEU A 20 -6.92 -4.41 -23.35
CA LEU A 20 -7.16 -3.80 -22.07
C LEU A 20 -8.31 -4.59 -21.46
N ILE A 21 -8.04 -5.75 -20.87
CA ILE A 21 -8.99 -6.48 -20.08
C ILE A 21 -9.26 -5.55 -18.89
N PRO A 22 -10.43 -4.91 -18.79
CA PRO A 22 -10.71 -4.05 -17.66
C PRO A 22 -10.64 -4.95 -16.43
N ARG A 23 -9.61 -4.75 -15.60
CA ARG A 23 -9.58 -5.37 -14.28
C ARG A 23 -10.84 -4.91 -13.59
N LYS A 24 -11.75 -5.86 -13.33
CA LYS A 24 -12.97 -5.60 -12.56
C LYS A 24 -12.51 -4.88 -11.31
N ALA A 25 -12.94 -3.62 -11.13
CA ALA A 25 -12.59 -2.85 -9.95
C ALA A 25 -13.02 -3.65 -8.72
N THR A 26 -12.07 -4.31 -8.06
CA THR A 26 -12.29 -4.85 -6.73
C THR A 26 -12.33 -3.64 -5.83
N GLY A 27 -13.48 -2.96 -5.80
CA GLY A 27 -13.72 -1.91 -4.84
C GLY A 27 -13.37 -2.48 -3.47
N TYR A 28 -12.46 -1.79 -2.78
CA TYR A 28 -12.09 -2.11 -1.40
C TYR A 28 -13.38 -2.20 -0.58
N LYS A 29 -13.81 -3.43 -0.28
CA LYS A 29 -14.87 -3.68 0.67
C LYS A 29 -14.19 -3.86 2.02
N PRO A 30 -14.38 -2.96 2.99
CA PRO A 30 -13.78 -3.12 4.30
C PRO A 30 -14.20 -4.47 4.88
N GLY A 31 -13.21 -5.30 5.20
CA GLY A 31 -13.39 -6.60 5.88
C GLY A 31 -14.39 -7.53 5.20
N LYS A 32 -14.01 -8.13 4.06
CA LYS A 32 -14.73 -9.34 3.61
C LYS A 32 -14.25 -10.53 4.43
N ARG A 33 -15.23 -11.30 4.93
CA ARG A 33 -15.13 -12.62 5.62
C ARG A 33 -13.73 -13.25 5.62
N GLY A 34 -13.05 -13.25 6.77
CA GLY A 34 -11.87 -14.10 7.01
C GLY A 34 -10.62 -13.37 7.54
N ASP A 35 -10.57 -12.05 7.43
CA ASP A 35 -9.33 -11.27 7.71
C ASP A 35 -8.99 -11.14 9.18
N ILE A 36 -10.01 -11.07 10.04
CA ILE A 36 -9.88 -10.81 11.47
C ILE A 36 -10.71 -11.83 12.24
N GLN A 37 -10.07 -12.48 13.18
CA GLN A 37 -10.67 -13.37 14.15
C GLN A 37 -10.76 -12.67 15.50
N ILE A 38 -11.94 -12.68 16.10
CA ILE A 38 -12.18 -12.12 17.42
C ILE A 38 -12.27 -13.29 18.40
N GLN A 39 -11.51 -13.22 19.50
CA GLN A 39 -11.50 -14.30 20.49
C GLN A 39 -12.88 -14.42 21.18
N GLY A 40 -13.46 -15.62 21.18
CA GLY A 40 -14.71 -15.93 21.90
C GLY A 40 -16.02 -15.42 21.27
N VAL A 41 -15.98 -14.70 20.14
CA VAL A 41 -17.18 -14.20 19.46
C VAL A 41 -17.05 -14.34 17.94
N GLY A 42 -18.03 -14.97 17.30
CA GLY A 42 -18.08 -15.08 15.84
C GLY A 42 -18.65 -13.82 15.18
N ASN A 43 -18.08 -13.45 14.03
CA ASN A 43 -18.67 -12.57 13.00
C ASN A 43 -19.25 -11.22 13.45
N LEU A 44 -18.45 -10.39 14.12
CA LEU A 44 -18.75 -8.97 14.26
C LEU A 44 -18.27 -8.19 13.02
N MET A 45 -18.92 -7.07 12.71
CA MET A 45 -18.42 -6.13 11.71
C MET A 45 -17.09 -5.55 12.18
N THR A 46 -16.02 -5.75 11.40
CA THR A 46 -14.68 -5.24 11.71
C THR A 46 -14.23 -4.23 10.66
N GLN A 47 -13.55 -3.18 11.08
CA GLN A 47 -12.94 -2.19 10.19
C GLN A 47 -11.53 -1.84 10.65
N MET A 48 -10.59 -1.64 9.71
CA MET A 48 -9.26 -1.13 10.03
C MET A 48 -9.33 0.34 10.44
N ALA A 49 -8.62 0.70 11.51
CA ALA A 49 -8.56 2.08 11.98
C ALA A 49 -7.76 2.97 11.03
N GLY A 50 -8.25 4.18 10.75
CA GLY A 50 -7.57 5.14 9.88
C GLY A 50 -6.28 5.75 10.46
N CYS A 51 -6.11 5.77 11.78
CA CYS A 51 -4.94 6.39 12.42
C CYS A 51 -3.66 5.53 12.28
N CYS A 52 -3.77 4.22 12.49
CA CYS A 52 -2.61 3.32 12.47
C CYS A 52 -2.61 2.33 11.29
N GLN A 53 -3.75 2.17 10.60
CA GLN A 53 -3.95 1.30 9.44
C GLN A 53 -3.23 -0.05 9.59
N PRO A 54 -3.65 -0.97 10.47
CA PRO A 54 -2.90 -2.22 10.68
C PRO A 54 -2.74 -3.04 9.40
N LEU A 55 -1.60 -3.71 9.25
CA LEU A 55 -1.33 -4.66 8.16
C LEU A 55 -1.08 -6.06 8.71
N PRO A 56 -1.27 -7.11 7.91
CA PRO A 56 -0.83 -8.45 8.28
C PRO A 56 0.63 -8.45 8.71
N GLY A 57 0.87 -9.00 9.91
CA GLY A 57 2.15 -8.96 10.61
C GLY A 57 2.20 -7.93 11.76
N ASP A 58 1.34 -6.92 11.78
CA ASP A 58 1.20 -6.04 12.94
C ASP A 58 0.51 -6.77 14.11
N ALA A 59 0.99 -6.51 15.32
CA ALA A 59 0.25 -6.85 16.55
C ALA A 59 -1.00 -5.95 16.64
N ILE A 60 -2.18 -6.56 16.74
CA ILE A 60 -3.47 -5.86 16.67
C ILE A 60 -4.32 -6.04 17.92
N VAL A 61 -5.19 -5.06 18.13
CA VAL A 61 -6.21 -5.02 19.19
C VAL A 61 -7.52 -4.46 18.63
N GLY A 62 -8.65 -4.96 19.13
CA GLY A 62 -9.97 -4.48 18.75
C GLY A 62 -10.51 -3.49 19.78
N TYR A 63 -11.22 -2.47 19.30
CA TYR A 63 -11.97 -1.53 20.13
C TYR A 63 -13.45 -1.51 19.71
N ILE A 64 -14.35 -1.75 20.65
CA ILE A 64 -15.80 -1.74 20.42
C ILE A 64 -16.27 -0.30 20.23
N THR A 65 -16.76 0.01 19.03
CA THR A 65 -17.30 1.33 18.69
C THR A 65 -18.79 1.44 19.01
N GLN A 66 -19.30 2.66 19.21
CA GLN A 66 -20.73 2.90 19.36
C GLN A 66 -21.44 2.68 18.01
N GLY A 67 -22.08 1.52 17.85
CA GLY A 67 -22.97 1.22 16.71
C GLY A 67 -22.32 0.79 15.39
N ARG A 68 -20.99 0.67 15.31
CA ARG A 68 -20.26 0.31 14.06
C ARG A 68 -19.36 -0.93 14.19
N GLY A 69 -19.63 -1.80 15.16
CA GLY A 69 -18.81 -3.00 15.37
C GLY A 69 -17.45 -2.67 15.98
N VAL A 70 -16.39 -3.32 15.48
CA VAL A 70 -15.05 -3.29 16.08
C VAL A 70 -14.06 -2.55 15.17
N SER A 71 -13.41 -1.53 15.71
CA SER A 71 -12.27 -0.86 15.07
C SER A 71 -10.99 -1.62 15.40
N ILE A 72 -10.20 -1.99 14.39
CA ILE A 72 -8.95 -2.74 14.55
C ILE A 72 -7.78 -1.77 14.53
N HIS A 73 -7.01 -1.76 15.61
CA HIS A 73 -5.84 -0.91 15.81
C HIS A 73 -4.58 -1.74 15.95
N ARG A 74 -3.41 -1.12 15.72
CA ARG A 74 -2.13 -1.65 16.20
C ARG A 74 -2.12 -1.55 17.72
N GLN A 75 -1.54 -2.55 18.38
CA GLN A 75 -1.52 -2.63 19.85
C GLN A 75 -0.78 -1.43 20.48
N ASP A 76 0.17 -0.84 19.75
CA ASP A 76 0.97 0.34 20.15
C ASP A 76 0.35 1.68 19.71
N CYS A 77 -0.88 1.69 19.17
CA CYS A 77 -1.50 2.91 18.65
C CYS A 77 -1.92 3.87 19.79
N ALA A 78 -1.44 5.11 19.76
CA ALA A 78 -1.74 6.12 20.78
C ALA A 78 -3.25 6.32 21.00
N SER A 79 -4.05 6.33 19.93
CA SER A 79 -5.51 6.49 20.03
C SER A 79 -6.17 5.33 20.79
N VAL A 80 -5.77 4.08 20.52
CA VAL A 80 -6.39 2.92 21.19
C VAL A 80 -5.91 2.78 22.62
N LEU A 81 -4.66 3.16 22.91
CA LEU A 81 -4.13 3.22 24.27
C LEU A 81 -4.89 4.24 25.12
N GLN A 82 -5.19 5.41 24.55
CA GLN A 82 -5.99 6.43 25.24
C GLN A 82 -7.44 5.96 25.49
N LEU A 83 -8.07 5.35 24.49
CA LEU A 83 -9.43 4.81 24.61
C LEU A 83 -9.49 3.67 25.63
N GLY A 84 -8.56 2.72 25.57
CA GLY A 84 -8.48 1.60 26.50
C GLY A 84 -8.19 2.01 27.95
N GLY A 85 -7.51 3.13 28.16
CA GLY A 85 -7.35 3.72 29.49
C GLY A 85 -8.64 4.33 30.06
N ARG A 86 -9.63 4.67 29.22
CA ARG A 86 -10.91 5.26 29.62
C ARG A 86 -12.03 4.23 29.70
N GLU A 87 -12.12 3.34 28.72
CA GLU A 87 -13.16 2.33 28.53
C GLU A 87 -12.52 0.96 28.30
N PRO A 88 -11.82 0.39 29.31
CA PRO A 88 -11.08 -0.87 29.17
C PRO A 88 -11.98 -2.05 28.79
N GLU A 89 -13.24 -2.04 29.21
CA GLU A 89 -14.25 -3.07 28.86
C GLU A 89 -14.58 -3.12 27.37
N ARG A 90 -14.20 -2.09 26.60
CA ARG A 90 -14.38 -2.03 25.15
C ARG A 90 -13.16 -2.53 24.37
N ILE A 91 -12.08 -2.88 25.05
CA ILE A 91 -10.91 -3.49 24.43
C ILE A 91 -11.13 -5.00 24.31
N ILE A 92 -10.93 -5.52 23.10
CA ILE A 92 -11.10 -6.95 22.81
C ILE A 92 -9.86 -7.51 22.11
N GLN A 93 -9.56 -8.77 22.43
CA GLN A 93 -8.47 -9.49 21.79
C GLN A 93 -8.89 -9.96 20.40
N VAL A 94 -8.06 -9.63 19.41
CA VAL A 94 -8.26 -9.98 18.01
C VAL A 94 -6.96 -10.52 17.42
N SER A 95 -7.06 -11.31 16.36
CA SER A 95 -5.95 -11.85 15.60
C SER A 95 -6.25 -11.80 14.11
N TRP A 96 -5.23 -11.79 13.28
CA TRP A 96 -5.40 -11.99 11.84
C TRP A 96 -5.98 -13.39 11.60
N GLY A 97 -7.00 -13.47 10.74
CA GLY A 97 -7.65 -14.74 10.43
C GLY A 97 -6.87 -15.57 9.40
N PRO A 98 -7.26 -16.85 9.19
CA PRO A 98 -6.50 -17.81 8.40
C PRO A 98 -6.67 -17.65 6.88
N VAL A 99 -7.65 -16.86 6.43
CA VAL A 99 -7.91 -16.61 5.01
C VAL A 99 -7.32 -15.25 4.66
N PRO A 100 -6.15 -15.18 4.01
CA PRO A 100 -5.54 -13.90 3.70
C PRO A 100 -6.27 -13.23 2.52
N VAL A 101 -6.59 -11.93 2.67
CA VAL A 101 -6.67 -11.07 1.49
C VAL A 101 -5.28 -11.05 0.86
N LEU A 102 -5.22 -11.17 -0.47
CA LEU A 102 -3.95 -11.23 -1.19
C LEU A 102 -3.10 -9.97 -0.97
N THR A 103 -3.74 -8.80 -0.88
CA THR A 103 -3.08 -7.50 -0.70
C THR A 103 -3.97 -6.48 -0.01
N TYR A 104 -3.36 -5.51 0.67
CA TYR A 104 -4.03 -4.42 1.36
C TYR A 104 -3.54 -3.06 0.84
N PRO A 105 -4.41 -2.04 0.72
CA PRO A 105 -4.01 -0.70 0.34
C PRO A 105 -3.18 -0.05 1.46
N VAL A 106 -2.07 0.57 1.08
CA VAL A 106 -1.15 1.25 1.97
C VAL A 106 -0.71 2.56 1.34
N ASP A 107 -0.79 3.62 2.13
CA ASP A 107 -0.25 4.91 1.76
C ASP A 107 1.23 4.99 2.16
N ILE A 108 2.08 5.37 1.21
CA ILE A 108 3.50 5.63 1.42
C ILE A 108 3.84 7.06 0.99
N ILE A 109 4.84 7.62 1.64
CA ILE A 109 5.42 8.93 1.33
C ILE A 109 6.90 8.72 1.00
N ILE A 110 7.32 9.35 -0.09
CA ILE A 110 8.71 9.39 -0.55
C ILE A 110 9.10 10.86 -0.65
N ARG A 111 10.17 11.26 0.04
CA ARG A 111 10.79 12.57 -0.09
C ARG A 111 12.13 12.39 -0.80
N ALA A 112 12.41 13.21 -1.80
CA ALA A 112 13.61 13.12 -2.61
C ALA A 112 14.08 14.50 -3.08
N TYR A 113 15.32 14.62 -3.53
CA TYR A 113 15.70 15.78 -4.36
C TYR A 113 15.10 15.63 -5.75
N ASP A 114 14.50 16.71 -6.25
CA ASP A 114 13.81 16.69 -7.52
C ASP A 114 14.81 16.60 -8.68
N ARG A 115 14.51 15.69 -9.62
CA ARG A 115 15.27 15.51 -10.84
C ARG A 115 14.43 14.87 -11.92
N SER A 116 14.86 15.07 -13.16
CA SER A 116 14.29 14.34 -14.29
C SER A 116 14.40 12.82 -14.08
N GLY A 117 13.30 12.12 -14.33
CA GLY A 117 13.20 10.67 -14.20
C GLY A 117 12.92 10.13 -12.79
N LEU A 118 12.74 10.97 -11.76
CA LEU A 118 12.46 10.50 -10.39
C LEU A 118 11.22 9.58 -10.33
N LEU A 119 10.08 10.03 -10.89
CA LEU A 119 8.85 9.24 -10.91
C LEU A 119 9.06 7.90 -11.62
N ARG A 120 9.79 7.90 -12.75
CA ARG A 120 10.09 6.69 -13.54
C ARG A 120 10.91 5.68 -12.73
N ASP A 121 11.91 6.15 -11.98
CA ASP A 121 12.76 5.25 -11.21
C ASP A 121 11.98 4.60 -10.06
N VAL A 122 11.11 5.35 -9.38
CA VAL A 122 10.21 4.83 -8.36
C VAL A 122 9.21 3.84 -8.95
N THR A 123 8.58 4.16 -10.08
CA THR A 123 7.62 3.24 -10.72
C THR A 123 8.29 1.97 -11.25
N GLN A 124 9.55 2.03 -11.70
CA GLN A 124 10.31 0.85 -12.10
C GLN A 124 10.53 -0.11 -10.92
N VAL A 125 10.85 0.42 -9.73
CA VAL A 125 10.96 -0.41 -8.52
C VAL A 125 9.63 -1.07 -8.18
N LEU A 126 8.53 -0.32 -8.22
CA LEU A 126 7.17 -0.84 -7.98
C LEU A 126 6.80 -1.95 -8.98
N LEU A 127 7.14 -1.76 -10.27
CA LEU A 127 6.90 -2.75 -11.31
C LEU A 127 7.71 -4.03 -11.09
N ASN A 128 8.99 -3.91 -10.76
CA ASN A 128 9.87 -5.06 -10.51
C ASN A 128 9.40 -5.89 -9.30
N GLU A 129 8.86 -5.23 -8.28
CA GLU A 129 8.26 -5.87 -7.11
C GLU A 129 6.80 -6.34 -7.36
N ARG A 130 6.26 -6.13 -8.57
CA ARG A 130 4.89 -6.47 -8.98
C ARG A 130 3.82 -5.86 -8.08
N ILE A 131 4.08 -4.64 -7.60
CA ILE A 131 3.18 -3.91 -6.72
C ILE A 131 2.16 -3.14 -7.54
N ASN A 132 0.87 -3.32 -7.20
CA ASN A 132 -0.18 -2.54 -7.82
C ASN A 132 -0.24 -1.14 -7.20
N VAL A 133 -0.47 -0.13 -8.04
CA VAL A 133 -0.53 1.27 -7.62
C VAL A 133 -1.94 1.79 -7.87
N LEU A 134 -2.61 2.21 -6.80
CA LEU A 134 -3.99 2.71 -6.85
C LEU A 134 -4.05 4.22 -7.06
N ALA A 135 -3.10 4.96 -6.48
CA ALA A 135 -3.00 6.40 -6.61
C ALA A 135 -1.56 6.87 -6.52
N VAL A 136 -1.24 7.94 -7.25
CA VAL A 136 0.05 8.63 -7.18
C VAL A 136 -0.20 10.13 -7.22
N ASN A 137 0.40 10.86 -6.29
CA ASN A 137 0.45 12.32 -6.28
C ASN A 137 1.90 12.76 -6.06
N THR A 138 2.44 13.54 -6.99
CA THR A 138 3.81 14.07 -6.88
C THR A 138 3.75 15.59 -6.85
N ARG A 139 4.43 16.19 -5.88
CA ARG A 139 4.54 17.64 -5.73
C ARG A 139 6.00 18.02 -5.65
N SER A 140 6.46 18.84 -6.58
CA SER A 140 7.80 19.42 -6.58
C SER A 140 7.79 20.76 -5.84
N ASN A 141 8.79 20.98 -5.00
CA ASN A 141 9.12 22.25 -4.39
C ASN A 141 10.39 22.82 -5.06
N LYS A 142 10.24 23.95 -5.74
CA LYS A 142 11.33 24.61 -6.47
C LYS A 142 12.27 25.39 -5.56
N GLU A 143 11.84 25.79 -4.37
CA GLU A 143 12.64 26.61 -3.45
C GLU A 143 13.77 25.80 -2.82
N ASP A 144 13.50 24.55 -2.43
CA ASP A 144 14.47 23.63 -1.83
C ASP A 144 14.90 22.49 -2.78
N ASN A 145 14.44 22.52 -4.03
CA ASN A 145 14.68 21.51 -5.06
C ASN A 145 14.34 20.08 -4.58
N THR A 146 13.21 19.92 -3.90
CA THR A 146 12.72 18.62 -3.42
C THR A 146 11.41 18.21 -4.07
N ALA A 147 11.11 16.91 -4.03
CA ALA A 147 9.84 16.35 -4.43
C ALA A 147 9.25 15.50 -3.30
N LEU A 148 7.94 15.63 -3.11
CA LEU A 148 7.13 14.80 -2.22
C LEU A 148 6.19 13.94 -3.08
N MET A 149 6.37 12.62 -3.01
CA MET A 149 5.50 11.66 -3.68
C MET A 149 4.66 10.92 -2.65
N SER A 150 3.34 11.00 -2.79
CA SER A 150 2.36 10.24 -2.02
C SER A 150 1.76 9.17 -2.91
N LEU A 151 1.90 7.90 -2.54
CA LEU A 151 1.40 6.78 -3.32
C LEU A 151 0.49 5.91 -2.45
N THR A 152 -0.60 5.42 -3.03
CA THR A 152 -1.42 4.34 -2.48
C THR A 152 -1.11 3.07 -3.26
N ILE A 153 -0.57 2.05 -2.59
CA ILE A 153 -0.13 0.78 -3.18
C ILE A 153 -0.85 -0.41 -2.56
N GLU A 154 -0.97 -1.52 -3.27
CA GLU A 154 -1.47 -2.77 -2.70
C GLU A 154 -0.31 -3.71 -2.32
N ILE A 155 -0.20 -4.04 -1.03
CA ILE A 155 0.91 -4.83 -0.49
C ILE A 155 0.39 -6.06 0.28
N PRO A 156 1.05 -7.23 0.21
CA PRO A 156 0.61 -8.42 0.94
C PRO A 156 0.69 -8.30 2.47
N GLY A 157 1.63 -7.51 2.98
CA GLY A 157 1.86 -7.40 4.43
C GLY A 157 3.12 -6.61 4.76
N LEU A 158 3.44 -6.55 6.06
CA LEU A 158 4.50 -5.70 6.59
C LEU A 158 5.90 -6.02 6.03
N ASP A 159 6.23 -7.30 5.87
CA ASP A 159 7.54 -7.72 5.35
C ASP A 159 7.78 -7.25 3.91
N ALA A 160 6.75 -7.39 3.07
CA ALA A 160 6.81 -6.93 1.68
C ALA A 160 6.90 -5.40 1.60
N LEU A 161 6.18 -4.69 2.46
CA LEU A 161 6.28 -3.23 2.57
C LEU A 161 7.69 -2.80 2.98
N GLY A 162 8.28 -3.44 3.98
CA GLY A 162 9.64 -3.14 4.45
C GLY A 162 10.68 -3.34 3.35
N ARG A 163 10.61 -4.46 2.62
CA ARG A 163 11.49 -4.70 1.45
C ARG A 163 11.32 -3.65 0.36
N LEU A 164 10.08 -3.28 0.03
CA LEU A 164 9.78 -2.27 -0.98
C LEU A 164 10.36 -0.90 -0.59
N LEU A 165 10.07 -0.42 0.63
CA LEU A 165 10.58 0.85 1.12
C LEU A 165 12.11 0.85 1.15
N GLY A 166 12.72 -0.25 1.58
CA GLY A 166 14.18 -0.43 1.55
C GLY A 166 14.77 -0.35 0.14
N ARG A 167 14.11 -0.91 -0.88
CA ARG A 167 14.58 -0.80 -2.27
C ARG A 167 14.42 0.60 -2.83
N ILE A 168 13.29 1.27 -2.53
CA ILE A 168 13.08 2.66 -2.95
C ILE A 168 14.13 3.56 -2.30
N SER A 169 14.45 3.37 -1.01
CA SER A 169 15.45 4.20 -0.32
C SER A 169 16.87 4.07 -0.86
N GLN A 170 17.20 2.98 -1.58
CA GLN A 170 18.48 2.85 -2.28
C GLN A 170 18.56 3.62 -3.61
N LEU A 171 17.45 4.16 -4.11
CA LEU A 171 17.50 4.97 -5.32
C LEU A 171 18.28 6.27 -5.06
N PRO A 172 19.04 6.76 -6.05
CA PRO A 172 19.77 8.01 -5.91
C PRO A 172 18.82 9.16 -5.60
N ASN A 173 19.24 10.03 -4.68
CA ASN A 173 18.57 11.27 -4.29
C ASN A 173 17.29 11.08 -3.45
N ILE A 174 17.00 9.88 -2.98
CA ILE A 174 15.94 9.67 -1.99
C ILE A 174 16.42 10.15 -0.62
N ILE A 175 15.63 11.00 0.02
CA ILE A 175 15.88 11.54 1.35
C ILE A 175 15.19 10.67 2.40
N GLU A 176 13.94 10.30 2.16
CA GLU A 176 13.13 9.53 3.10
C GLU A 176 12.10 8.68 2.36
N THR A 177 11.87 7.46 2.84
CA THR A 177 10.73 6.64 2.47
C THR A 177 10.05 6.16 3.74
N ARG A 178 8.75 6.40 3.86
CA ARG A 178 8.00 5.91 5.00
C ARG A 178 6.58 5.57 4.63
N ARG A 179 5.98 4.75 5.47
CA ARG A 179 4.53 4.59 5.48
C ARG A 179 3.87 5.90 5.95
N ASN A 180 2.81 6.32 5.29
CA ASN A 180 1.98 7.41 5.78
C ASN A 180 1.07 6.85 6.89
N ARG A 181 1.28 7.31 8.13
CA ARG A 181 0.37 7.07 9.25
C ARG A 181 -0.21 8.44 9.56
N THR A 182 -1.53 8.59 9.45
CA THR A 182 -2.18 9.83 9.89
C THR A 182 -2.11 9.85 11.42
N PRO A 183 -1.40 10.81 12.04
CA PRO A 183 -1.30 10.90 13.50
C PRO A 183 -2.66 11.10 14.16
#